data_AF-G0UYS0-F1
#
_entry.id   AF-G0UYS0-F1
#
_cell.length_a   1.000
_cell.length_b   1.000
_cell.length_c   1.000
_cell.angle_alpha   90.00
_cell.angle_beta   90.00
_cell.angle_gamma   90.00
#
_symmetry.space_group_name_H-M   'P 1'
#
loop_
_entity.id
_entity.type
_entity.pdbx_description
1 polymer ?
#
loop_
_entity_poly.entity_id
_entity_poly.type
_entity_poly.pdbx_seq_one_letter_code
_entity_poly.pdbx_strand_id
1 'polypeptide(L)'
;MPSPVVLTRSAPARALSIKMFDRQLKGIQRCLVDAPSCDLHRLCADQMLDRRGFVKRETPVVLEVGAHTGWFFRHMLEKKQLFGLKQYIQTDVCEERLNRNYEEVKHLIPQDVEFVQICCDEEEPSPFGIPERTVDMVVSCLSMHWVNDLETAMVNIRKVLKRDGFMMHSMFGGNTLYELRGCFSMAQSEILGGVSPHISPMIDGAGLSTLVLQAGFNLPSIDVDRHLLLYKTPFHLMEHLSSMGESACHNIRRPLSRDVLLAACAIYDVMYKKNELIPATFEVFHTIAWSPSPTQAKPLERGSGQVPLAMWNSKNKKQLQEVLDEFAQNPDDEKLQAKAEELFQKLREESATMLEKKGLDVSGLDGNRDEEVRELERHKPDPPFQQKKGDEKDQ
;
A
#
# COMPACT_ATOMS: atom_id res chain seq x y z
N MET A 1 -12.39 9.12 -50.13
CA MET A 1 -11.46 9.92 -49.31
C MET A 1 -11.49 9.37 -47.89
N PRO A 2 -10.36 8.98 -47.29
CA PRO A 2 -10.36 8.51 -45.91
C PRO A 2 -10.62 9.69 -44.97
N SER A 3 -11.52 9.51 -44.02
CA SER A 3 -11.88 10.49 -43.00
C SER A 3 -10.64 10.90 -42.18
N PRO A 4 -10.44 12.20 -41.90
CA PRO A 4 -9.32 12.62 -41.06
C PRO A 4 -9.55 12.08 -39.65
N VAL A 5 -8.64 11.21 -39.21
CA VAL A 5 -8.53 10.81 -37.80
C VAL A 5 -8.18 12.09 -37.03
N VAL A 6 -9.18 12.69 -36.39
CA VAL A 6 -8.95 13.77 -35.44
C VAL A 6 -8.33 13.13 -34.20
N LEU A 7 -6.99 13.08 -34.19
CA LEU A 7 -6.22 12.85 -32.98
C LEU A 7 -6.46 14.05 -32.08
N THR A 8 -7.45 13.98 -31.19
CA THR A 8 -7.51 14.86 -30.02
C THR A 8 -6.35 14.49 -29.11
N ARG A 9 -5.14 14.92 -29.48
CA ARG A 9 -4.09 15.12 -28.48
C ARG A 9 -4.62 16.23 -27.58
N SER A 10 -5.13 15.86 -26.40
CA SER A 10 -5.18 16.82 -25.31
C SER A 10 -3.78 17.40 -25.22
N ALA A 11 -3.63 18.70 -25.52
CA ALA A 11 -2.40 19.37 -25.18
C ALA A 11 -2.12 19.05 -23.70
N PRO A 12 -0.92 18.57 -23.33
CA PRO A 12 -0.61 18.42 -21.92
C PRO A 12 -0.93 19.77 -21.28
N ALA A 13 -1.78 19.75 -20.25
CA ALA A 13 -2.03 20.93 -19.47
C ALA A 13 -0.65 21.52 -19.16
N ARG A 14 -0.42 22.80 -19.52
CA ARG A 14 0.81 23.51 -19.15
C ARG A 14 1.06 23.15 -17.69
N ALA A 15 2.16 22.46 -17.41
CA ALA A 15 2.58 22.18 -16.06
C ALA A 15 2.78 23.56 -15.41
N LEU A 16 1.76 24.03 -14.69
CA LEU A 16 1.98 24.99 -13.64
C LEU A 16 2.90 24.22 -12.69
N SER A 17 4.20 24.54 -12.72
CA SER A 17 5.22 23.97 -11.85
C SER A 17 5.03 24.46 -10.42
N ILE A 18 3.81 24.32 -9.91
CA ILE A 18 3.49 24.61 -8.52
C ILE A 18 4.09 23.45 -7.75
N LYS A 19 5.27 23.67 -7.18
CA LYS A 19 5.83 22.76 -6.19
C LYS A 19 4.91 22.82 -4.98
N MET A 20 4.20 21.74 -4.73
CA MET A 20 3.30 21.59 -3.58
C MET A 20 4.12 21.45 -2.29
N PHE A 21 5.15 20.61 -2.32
CA PHE A 21 6.00 20.25 -1.20
C PHE A 21 7.37 20.93 -1.27
N ASP A 22 7.83 21.43 -0.13
CA ASP A 22 9.21 21.82 0.12
C ASP A 22 10.05 20.56 0.40
N ARG A 23 10.83 20.17 -0.60
CA ARG A 23 11.69 18.98 -0.55
C ARG A 23 12.87 19.14 0.41
N GLN A 24 13.36 20.37 0.61
CA GLN A 24 14.43 20.63 1.59
C GLN A 24 13.90 20.45 3.00
N LEU A 25 12.72 21.02 3.30
CA LEU A 25 12.04 20.80 4.57
C LEU A 25 11.75 19.31 4.79
N LYS A 26 11.34 18.58 3.75
CA LYS A 26 11.12 17.14 3.85
C LYS A 26 12.42 16.39 4.19
N GLY A 27 13.56 16.76 3.60
CA GLY A 27 14.86 16.21 3.97
C GLY A 27 15.23 16.44 5.44
N ILE A 28 14.94 17.63 5.98
CA ILE A 28 15.11 17.93 7.41
C ILE A 28 14.20 17.03 8.27
N GLN A 29 12.93 16.89 7.88
CA GLN A 29 12.01 15.98 8.58
C GLN A 29 12.50 14.53 8.56
N ARG A 30 13.06 14.05 7.43
CA ARG A 30 13.68 12.72 7.31
C ARG A 30 14.87 12.54 8.28
N CYS A 31 15.69 13.57 8.46
CA CYS A 31 16.80 13.54 9.43
C CYS A 31 16.31 13.42 10.88
N LEU A 32 15.20 14.08 11.21
CA LEU A 32 14.64 14.14 12.56
C LEU A 32 13.74 12.95 12.94
N VAL A 33 13.60 11.96 12.05
CA VAL A 33 12.78 10.77 12.30
C VAL A 33 13.29 9.98 13.50
N ASP A 34 12.38 9.66 14.40
CA ASP A 34 12.60 8.73 15.50
C ASP A 34 12.15 7.31 15.08
N ALA A 35 13.11 6.44 14.76
CA ALA A 35 12.85 5.13 14.16
C ALA A 35 11.92 4.20 15.00
N PRO A 36 12.02 4.14 16.34
CA PRO A 36 11.10 3.37 17.17
C PRO A 36 9.65 3.86 17.11
N SER A 37 9.42 5.14 16.80
CA SER A 37 8.07 5.70 16.66
C SER A 37 7.43 5.41 15.29
N CYS A 38 8.14 4.75 14.37
CA CYS A 38 7.68 4.51 13.00
C CYS A 38 6.93 3.17 12.84
N ASP A 39 6.03 2.86 13.77
CA ASP A 39 5.27 1.60 13.79
C ASP A 39 4.40 1.43 12.53
N LEU A 40 3.85 2.52 12.00
CA LEU A 40 3.06 2.49 10.77
C LEU A 40 3.93 2.16 9.54
N HIS A 41 5.13 2.73 9.42
CA HIS A 41 6.07 2.38 8.35
C HIS A 41 6.52 0.93 8.46
N ARG A 42 6.79 0.45 9.68
CA ARG A 42 7.10 -0.95 9.95
C ARG A 42 5.99 -1.87 9.49
N LEU A 43 4.74 -1.60 9.91
CA LEU A 43 3.57 -2.36 9.50
C LEU A 43 3.37 -2.37 7.97
N CYS A 44 3.45 -1.21 7.32
CA CYS A 44 3.29 -1.11 5.88
C CYS A 44 4.40 -1.83 5.11
N ALA A 45 5.65 -1.78 5.60
CA ALA A 45 6.76 -2.52 5.01
C ALA A 45 6.53 -4.03 5.10
N ASP A 46 6.03 -4.52 6.24
CA ASP A 46 5.71 -5.93 6.42
C ASP A 46 4.59 -6.39 5.47
N GLN A 47 3.51 -5.60 5.38
CA GLN A 47 2.40 -5.83 4.45
C GLN A 47 2.83 -5.80 2.97
N MET A 48 3.79 -4.94 2.61
CA MET A 48 4.37 -4.91 1.27
C MET A 48 5.20 -6.16 1.00
N LEU A 49 5.97 -6.63 1.99
CA LEU A 49 6.80 -7.82 1.87
C LEU A 49 5.94 -9.09 1.72
N ASP A 50 4.83 -9.19 2.45
CA ASP A 50 3.86 -10.28 2.28
C ASP A 50 3.29 -10.28 0.85
N ARG A 51 2.98 -9.10 0.29
CA ARG A 51 2.54 -8.96 -1.10
C ARG A 51 3.65 -9.34 -2.11
N ARG A 52 4.89 -9.02 -1.79
CA ARG A 52 6.07 -9.44 -2.59
C ARG A 52 6.18 -10.96 -2.64
N GLY A 53 5.73 -11.66 -1.59
CA GLY A 53 5.67 -13.12 -1.53
C GLY A 53 4.81 -13.78 -2.63
N PHE A 54 3.80 -13.08 -3.18
CA PHE A 54 3.01 -13.61 -4.31
C PHE A 54 3.79 -13.63 -5.63
N VAL A 55 4.85 -12.83 -5.74
CA VAL A 55 5.70 -12.78 -6.93
C VAL A 55 6.81 -13.83 -6.80
N LYS A 56 6.63 -14.99 -7.43
CA LYS A 56 7.61 -16.10 -7.36
C LYS A 56 8.95 -15.86 -8.07
N ARG A 57 9.13 -14.69 -8.70
CA ARG A 57 10.33 -14.38 -9.48
C ARG A 57 11.49 -13.98 -8.58
N GLU A 58 12.70 -14.34 -8.99
CA GLU A 58 13.91 -13.83 -8.38
C GLU A 58 14.10 -12.35 -8.74
N THR A 59 14.64 -11.58 -7.80
CA THR A 59 14.93 -10.15 -7.96
C THR A 59 16.36 -9.87 -7.49
N PRO A 60 17.38 -10.21 -8.30
CA PRO A 60 18.78 -10.04 -7.92
C PRO A 60 19.19 -8.59 -7.64
N VAL A 61 18.64 -7.63 -8.39
CA VAL A 61 18.91 -6.20 -8.18
C VAL A 61 17.64 -5.50 -7.72
N VAL A 62 17.67 -4.94 -6.51
CA VAL A 62 16.56 -4.23 -5.89
C VAL A 62 16.95 -2.77 -5.64
N LEU A 63 16.07 -1.84 -6.03
CA LEU A 63 16.19 -0.42 -5.73
C LEU A 63 15.09 -0.01 -4.75
N GLU A 64 15.45 0.47 -3.57
CA GLU A 64 14.53 1.09 -2.62
C GLU A 64 14.56 2.61 -2.78
N VAL A 65 13.44 3.20 -3.20
CA VAL A 65 13.27 4.64 -3.38
C VAL A 65 12.61 5.25 -2.16
N GLY A 66 13.30 6.19 -1.51
CA GLY A 66 12.79 6.88 -0.33
C GLY A 66 12.75 5.95 0.88
N ALA A 67 13.89 5.38 1.22
CA ALA A 67 14.02 4.31 2.21
C ALA A 67 13.59 4.72 3.62
N HIS A 68 13.60 6.02 3.96
CA HIS A 68 13.21 6.52 5.29
C HIS A 68 14.00 5.83 6.40
N THR A 69 13.40 4.88 7.13
CA THR A 69 14.04 4.10 8.20
C THR A 69 14.53 2.71 7.74
N GLY A 70 14.32 2.33 6.48
CA GLY A 70 14.79 1.09 5.87
C GLY A 70 14.04 -0.16 6.34
N TRP A 71 12.79 -0.03 6.79
CA TRP A 71 12.00 -1.14 7.33
C TRP A 71 11.76 -2.26 6.31
N PHE A 72 11.61 -1.94 5.02
CA PHE A 72 11.43 -2.97 3.99
C PHE A 72 12.65 -3.89 3.89
N PHE A 73 13.85 -3.31 3.81
CA PHE A 73 15.09 -4.08 3.83
C PHE A 73 15.25 -4.91 5.11
N ARG A 74 14.94 -4.32 6.28
CA ARG A 74 15.00 -5.02 7.58
C ARG A 74 14.10 -6.24 7.61
N HIS A 75 12.83 -6.10 7.24
CA HIS A 75 11.92 -7.24 7.21
C HIS A 75 12.32 -8.30 6.20
N MET A 76 12.89 -7.90 5.07
CA MET A 76 13.43 -8.83 4.09
C MET A 76 14.57 -9.69 4.67
N LEU A 77 15.47 -9.08 5.46
CA LEU A 77 16.54 -9.79 6.18
C LEU A 77 15.98 -10.66 7.32
N GLU A 78 15.10 -10.12 8.16
CA GLU A 78 14.50 -10.81 9.31
C GLU A 78 13.71 -12.06 8.88
N LYS A 79 12.86 -11.93 7.85
CA LYS A 79 12.07 -13.04 7.29
C LYS A 79 12.86 -13.93 6.33
N LYS A 80 14.14 -13.62 6.05
CA LYS A 80 15.01 -14.31 5.08
C LYS A 80 14.41 -14.43 3.68
N GLN A 81 13.61 -13.46 3.28
CA GLN A 81 12.93 -13.43 1.98
C GLN A 81 13.77 -12.69 0.94
N LEU A 82 14.97 -13.20 0.65
CA LEU A 82 15.94 -12.51 -0.20
C LEU A 82 15.64 -12.64 -1.71
N PHE A 83 14.87 -13.65 -2.13
CA PHE A 83 14.49 -13.87 -3.54
C PHE A 83 15.67 -13.75 -4.54
N GLY A 84 16.84 -14.31 -4.20
CA GLY A 84 18.03 -14.29 -5.06
C GLY A 84 18.76 -12.95 -5.11
N LEU A 85 18.54 -12.06 -4.13
CA LEU A 85 19.19 -10.76 -3.98
C LEU A 85 20.72 -10.87 -4.08
N LYS A 86 21.30 -10.03 -4.93
CA LYS A 86 22.74 -9.83 -5.10
C LYS A 86 23.17 -8.39 -4.86
N GLN A 87 22.28 -7.45 -5.16
CA GLN A 87 22.53 -6.02 -4.97
C GLN A 87 21.28 -5.33 -4.44
N TYR A 88 21.44 -4.57 -3.36
CA TYR A 88 20.40 -3.73 -2.77
C TYR A 88 20.85 -2.27 -2.80
N ILE A 89 20.11 -1.44 -3.53
CA ILE A 89 20.41 -0.02 -3.72
C ILE A 89 19.37 0.77 -2.94
N GLN A 90 19.80 1.51 -1.93
CA GLN A 90 18.93 2.28 -1.06
C GLN A 90 19.07 3.77 -1.37
N THR A 91 17.95 4.47 -1.62
CA THR A 91 17.97 5.91 -1.88
C THR A 91 17.06 6.69 -0.93
N ASP A 92 17.47 7.91 -0.61
CA ASP A 92 16.67 8.87 0.14
C ASP A 92 17.18 10.29 -0.17
N VAL A 93 16.36 11.30 0.08
CA VAL A 93 16.72 12.72 -0.05
C VAL A 93 17.67 13.17 1.07
N CYS A 94 17.74 12.41 2.18
CA CYS A 94 18.56 12.74 3.34
C CYS A 94 19.75 11.76 3.50
N GLU A 95 20.96 12.25 3.26
CA GLU A 95 22.20 11.48 3.44
C GLU A 95 22.41 11.02 4.88
N GLU A 96 22.17 11.89 5.87
CA GLU A 96 22.34 11.52 7.28
C GLU A 96 21.40 10.38 7.68
N ARG A 97 20.18 10.37 7.14
CA ARG A 97 19.22 9.29 7.37
C ARG A 97 19.71 7.97 6.77
N LEU A 98 20.26 8.00 5.56
CA LEU A 98 20.88 6.83 4.93
C LEU A 98 22.04 6.29 5.76
N ASN A 99 22.96 7.16 6.20
CA ASN A 99 24.12 6.77 7.01
C ASN A 99 23.70 6.10 8.32
N ARG A 100 22.70 6.65 9.03
CA ARG A 100 22.16 6.03 10.25
C ARG A 100 21.53 4.66 9.95
N ASN A 101 20.77 4.53 8.86
CA ASN A 101 20.20 3.22 8.47
C ASN A 101 21.30 2.19 8.22
N TYR A 102 22.38 2.57 7.52
CA TYR A 102 23.51 1.68 7.26
C TYR A 102 24.19 1.23 8.54
N GLU A 103 24.47 2.16 9.46
CA GLU A 103 25.05 1.84 10.77
C GLU A 103 24.20 0.82 11.55
N GLU A 104 22.88 0.94 11.47
CA GLU A 104 21.92 0.04 12.12
C GLU A 104 21.83 -1.34 11.44
N VAL A 105 22.03 -1.45 10.12
CA VAL A 105 21.82 -2.73 9.39
C VAL A 105 23.09 -3.41 8.89
N LYS A 106 24.25 -2.74 8.85
CA LYS A 106 25.50 -3.26 8.21
C LYS A 106 25.96 -4.64 8.70
N HIS A 107 25.65 -4.98 9.95
CA HIS A 107 26.01 -6.26 10.55
C HIS A 107 25.04 -7.40 10.19
N LEU A 108 23.86 -7.07 9.66
CA LEU A 108 22.83 -8.01 9.21
C LEU A 108 22.92 -8.29 7.70
N ILE A 109 23.66 -7.47 6.94
CA ILE A 109 23.79 -7.61 5.50
C ILE A 109 24.56 -8.90 5.17
N PRO A 110 24.01 -9.80 4.34
CA PRO A 110 24.74 -10.98 3.88
C PRO A 110 26.02 -10.63 3.12
N GLN A 111 27.08 -11.43 3.28
CA GLN A 111 28.40 -11.14 2.68
C GLN A 111 28.38 -11.16 1.14
N ASP A 112 27.43 -11.87 0.55
CA ASP A 112 27.21 -12.03 -0.89
C ASP A 112 26.30 -10.96 -1.49
N VAL A 113 25.77 -10.05 -0.67
CA VAL A 113 24.90 -8.94 -1.12
C VAL A 113 25.69 -7.63 -1.13
N GLU A 114 25.78 -7.02 -2.30
CA GLU A 114 26.30 -5.67 -2.45
C GLU A 114 25.25 -4.65 -2.00
N PHE A 115 25.58 -3.84 -1.00
CA PHE A 115 24.70 -2.80 -0.48
C PHE A 115 25.22 -1.41 -0.86
N VAL A 116 24.40 -0.64 -1.57
CA VAL A 116 24.77 0.67 -2.12
C VAL A 116 23.78 1.72 -1.61
N GLN A 117 24.27 2.90 -1.23
CA GLN A 117 23.43 4.03 -0.84
C GLN A 117 23.62 5.20 -1.79
N ILE A 118 22.52 5.84 -2.18
CA ILE A 118 22.52 6.98 -3.09
C ILE A 118 21.64 8.08 -2.51
N CYS A 119 22.25 9.21 -2.13
CA CYS A 119 21.49 10.40 -1.75
C CYS A 119 21.01 11.10 -3.03
N CYS A 120 19.71 11.10 -3.28
CA CYS A 120 19.12 11.72 -4.46
C CYS A 120 17.68 12.17 -4.21
N ASP A 121 17.22 13.14 -4.99
CA ASP A 121 15.79 13.47 -5.09
C ASP A 121 15.21 12.77 -6.34
N GLU A 122 14.22 11.90 -6.14
CA GLU A 122 13.58 11.10 -7.18
C GLU A 122 12.88 11.93 -8.28
N GLU A 123 12.65 13.22 -8.03
CA GLU A 123 12.12 14.19 -9.01
C GLU A 123 13.16 14.65 -10.05
N GLU A 124 14.45 14.56 -9.73
CA GLU A 124 15.50 15.07 -10.60
C GLU A 124 15.68 14.22 -11.88
N PRO A 125 16.20 14.78 -12.97
CA PRO A 125 16.50 14.02 -14.17
C PRO A 125 17.59 12.97 -13.88
N SER A 126 17.28 11.69 -14.14
CA SER A 126 18.21 10.56 -13.90
C SER A 126 18.73 10.49 -12.44
N PRO A 127 17.82 10.43 -11.45
CA PRO A 127 18.16 10.72 -10.06
C PRO A 127 19.05 9.64 -9.42
N PHE A 128 18.92 8.40 -9.90
CA PHE A 128 19.59 7.26 -9.29
C PHE A 128 21.03 7.06 -9.79
N GLY A 129 21.44 7.67 -10.90
CA GLY A 129 22.75 7.39 -11.51
C GLY A 129 22.93 5.93 -11.98
N ILE A 130 21.84 5.18 -12.11
CA ILE A 130 21.82 3.77 -12.49
C ILE A 130 21.56 3.66 -14.01
N PRO A 131 22.27 2.78 -14.75
CA PRO A 131 21.97 2.56 -16.17
C PRO A 131 20.56 2.02 -16.40
N GLU A 132 19.96 2.37 -17.53
CA GLU A 132 18.62 1.89 -17.89
C GLU A 132 18.55 0.35 -17.96
N ARG A 133 17.40 -0.21 -17.58
CA ARG A 133 17.09 -1.65 -17.66
C ARG A 133 18.09 -2.56 -16.92
N THR A 134 18.46 -2.19 -15.70
CA THR A 134 19.39 -2.96 -14.86
C THR A 134 18.78 -3.46 -13.56
N VAL A 135 17.67 -2.87 -13.12
CA VAL A 135 16.99 -3.20 -11.85
C VAL A 135 15.86 -4.20 -12.09
N ASP A 136 15.73 -5.22 -11.24
CA ASP A 136 14.67 -6.23 -11.34
C ASP A 136 13.40 -5.79 -10.60
N MET A 137 13.57 -5.17 -9.43
CA MET A 137 12.48 -4.68 -8.59
C MET A 137 12.78 -3.30 -8.04
N VAL A 138 11.80 -2.40 -8.12
CA VAL A 138 11.81 -1.14 -7.37
C VAL A 138 10.80 -1.22 -6.24
N VAL A 139 11.20 -0.81 -5.04
CA VAL A 139 10.32 -0.72 -3.88
C VAL A 139 10.29 0.70 -3.34
N SER A 140 9.14 1.20 -2.89
CA SER A 140 9.06 2.45 -2.14
C SER A 140 8.00 2.34 -1.05
N CYS A 141 8.38 2.46 0.21
CA CYS A 141 7.47 2.31 1.34
C CYS A 141 7.16 3.67 1.97
N LEU A 142 5.91 4.15 1.83
CA LEU A 142 5.43 5.42 2.40
C LEU A 142 6.34 6.63 2.11
N SER A 143 6.82 6.78 0.87
CA SER A 143 7.62 7.93 0.45
C SER A 143 7.03 8.71 -0.71
N MET A 144 6.46 8.04 -1.71
CA MET A 144 6.07 8.67 -2.98
C MET A 144 4.96 9.73 -2.86
N HIS A 145 4.17 9.74 -1.77
CA HIS A 145 3.18 10.80 -1.52
C HIS A 145 3.78 12.18 -1.21
N TRP A 146 5.10 12.28 -1.04
CA TRP A 146 5.82 13.55 -0.87
C TRP A 146 6.47 14.08 -2.16
N VAL A 147 6.21 13.43 -3.28
CA VAL A 147 6.74 13.79 -4.60
C VAL A 147 5.78 14.77 -5.27
N ASN A 148 6.30 15.89 -5.76
CA ASN A 148 5.55 16.91 -6.52
C ASN A 148 5.18 16.40 -7.92
N ASP A 149 6.12 15.80 -8.63
CA ASP A 149 5.92 15.22 -9.96
C ASP A 149 6.03 13.69 -9.91
N LEU A 150 4.95 13.08 -9.42
CA LEU A 150 4.86 11.64 -9.23
C LEU A 150 4.94 10.87 -10.56
N GLU A 151 4.43 11.45 -11.66
CA GLU A 151 4.52 10.85 -12.98
C GLU A 151 5.98 10.78 -13.46
N THR A 152 6.73 11.88 -13.35
CA THR A 152 8.15 11.91 -13.71
C THR A 152 8.98 10.94 -12.85
N ALA A 153 8.73 10.88 -11.53
CA ALA A 153 9.39 9.93 -10.65
C ALA A 153 9.12 8.48 -11.06
N MET A 154 7.86 8.14 -11.38
CA MET A 154 7.49 6.81 -11.89
C MET A 154 8.11 6.50 -13.26
N VAL A 155 8.23 7.48 -14.15
CA VAL A 155 8.93 7.32 -15.43
C VAL A 155 10.42 7.04 -15.21
N ASN A 156 11.07 7.75 -14.29
CA ASN A 156 12.46 7.51 -13.91
C ASN A 156 12.66 6.09 -13.35
N ILE A 157 11.76 5.64 -12.48
CA ILE A 157 11.73 4.26 -11.96
C ILE A 157 11.58 3.24 -13.10
N ARG A 158 10.65 3.47 -14.04
CA ARG A 158 10.44 2.56 -15.17
C ARG A 158 11.65 2.44 -16.09
N LYS A 159 12.43 3.52 -16.27
CA LYS A 159 13.64 3.51 -17.11
C LYS A 159 14.73 2.60 -16.55
N VAL A 160 14.93 2.60 -15.23
CA VAL A 160 15.94 1.73 -14.59
C VAL A 160 15.50 0.27 -14.51
N LEU A 161 14.18 0.01 -14.49
CA LEU A 161 13.64 -1.35 -14.50
C LEU A 161 13.94 -2.10 -15.80
N LYS A 162 14.38 -3.35 -15.65
CA LYS A 162 14.44 -4.33 -16.74
C LYS A 162 13.07 -4.51 -17.37
N ARG A 163 13.05 -5.04 -18.60
CA ARG A 163 11.81 -5.54 -19.21
C ARG A 163 11.22 -6.60 -18.31
N ASP A 164 9.93 -6.50 -18.02
CA ASP A 164 9.23 -7.41 -17.12
C ASP A 164 9.73 -7.38 -15.66
N GLY A 165 10.51 -6.37 -15.28
CA GLY A 165 10.72 -5.99 -13.89
C GLY A 165 9.49 -5.26 -13.34
N PHE A 166 9.37 -5.11 -12.03
CA PHE A 166 8.18 -4.53 -11.41
C PHE A 166 8.52 -3.51 -10.34
N MET A 167 7.62 -2.55 -10.16
CA MET A 167 7.62 -1.60 -9.07
C MET A 167 6.56 -2.03 -8.05
N MET A 168 6.92 -2.01 -6.77
CA MET A 168 5.99 -2.07 -5.66
C MET A 168 6.10 -0.79 -4.86
N HIS A 169 4.99 -0.11 -4.59
CA HIS A 169 5.04 1.02 -3.68
C HIS A 169 3.83 1.06 -2.76
N SER A 170 4.04 1.60 -1.56
CA SER A 170 2.97 1.99 -0.65
C SER A 170 2.99 3.50 -0.45
N MET A 171 1.80 4.11 -0.38
CA MET A 171 1.68 5.53 -0.07
C MET A 171 0.32 5.86 0.53
N PHE A 172 0.23 7.01 1.21
CA PHE A 172 -1.03 7.45 1.78
C PHE A 172 -2.04 7.88 0.72
N GLY A 173 -3.27 7.39 0.89
CA GLY A 173 -4.43 7.72 0.07
C GLY A 173 -5.24 8.90 0.61
N GLY A 174 -6.16 9.38 -0.23
CA GLY A 174 -6.99 10.57 0.00
C GLY A 174 -7.74 10.61 1.34
N ASN A 175 -8.12 9.45 1.88
CA ASN A 175 -8.85 9.37 3.16
C ASN A 175 -7.95 9.36 4.40
N THR A 176 -6.64 9.49 4.25
CA THR A 176 -5.74 9.57 5.40
C THR A 176 -5.95 10.88 6.17
N LEU A 177 -6.07 10.75 7.49
CA LEU A 177 -6.30 11.81 8.46
C LEU A 177 -7.52 12.67 8.14
N TYR A 178 -8.58 12.08 7.58
CA TYR A 178 -9.79 12.83 7.22
C TYR A 178 -10.43 13.48 8.46
N GLU A 179 -10.33 12.83 9.63
CA GLU A 179 -10.82 13.37 10.90
C GLU A 179 -10.09 14.66 11.27
N LEU A 180 -8.75 14.61 11.29
CA LEU A 180 -7.91 15.78 11.60
C LEU A 180 -8.11 16.89 10.57
N ARG A 181 -8.30 16.54 9.30
CA ARG A 181 -8.55 17.49 8.21
C ARG A 181 -9.86 18.24 8.44
N GLY A 182 -10.93 17.50 8.74
CA GLY A 182 -12.24 18.07 9.04
C GLY A 182 -12.18 19.03 10.22
N CYS A 183 -11.55 18.61 11.33
CA CYS A 183 -11.40 19.45 12.52
C CYS A 183 -10.63 20.75 12.24
N PHE A 184 -9.52 20.68 11.50
CA PHE A 184 -8.78 21.90 11.11
C PHE A 184 -9.57 22.80 10.18
N SER A 185 -10.31 22.24 9.22
CA SER A 185 -11.13 23.03 8.30
C SER A 185 -12.26 23.75 9.03
N MET A 186 -12.91 23.09 9.99
CA MET A 186 -13.97 23.70 10.80
C MET A 186 -13.40 24.80 11.72
N ALA A 187 -12.34 24.50 12.48
CA ALA A 187 -11.71 25.45 13.40
C ALA A 187 -11.23 26.73 12.69
N GLN A 188 -10.60 26.58 11.53
CA GLN A 188 -10.13 27.73 10.76
C GLN A 188 -11.28 28.54 10.15
N SER A 189 -12.33 27.86 9.66
CA SER A 189 -13.49 28.55 9.11
C SER A 189 -14.16 29.43 10.16
N GLU A 190 -14.27 28.95 11.41
CA GLU A 190 -14.87 29.69 12.52
C GLU A 190 -14.01 30.86 12.99
N ILE A 191 -12.70 30.66 13.16
CA ILE A 191 -11.81 31.66 13.77
C ILE A 191 -11.25 32.65 12.74
N LEU A 192 -10.85 32.16 11.57
CA LEU A 192 -10.12 32.95 10.56
C LEU A 192 -11.01 33.35 9.37
N GLY A 193 -12.23 32.80 9.27
CA GLY A 193 -13.13 33.04 8.13
C GLY A 193 -12.63 32.42 6.81
N GLY A 194 -11.71 31.45 6.87
CA GLY A 194 -11.14 30.78 5.70
C GLY A 194 -10.36 29.52 6.08
N VAL A 195 -9.95 28.73 5.07
CA VAL A 195 -9.26 27.44 5.29
C VAL A 195 -7.89 27.44 4.62
N SER A 196 -6.87 27.02 5.37
CA SER A 196 -5.50 26.75 4.91
C SER A 196 -5.21 25.24 5.02
N PRO A 197 -4.47 24.65 4.06
CA PRO A 197 -4.12 23.23 4.11
C PRO A 197 -3.04 22.97 5.17
N HIS A 198 -3.41 22.27 6.25
CA HIS A 198 -2.46 21.75 7.25
C HIS A 198 -2.15 20.27 7.07
N ILE A 199 -2.93 19.56 6.25
CA ILE A 199 -2.74 18.16 5.90
C ILE A 199 -2.47 18.07 4.41
N SER A 200 -1.58 17.16 4.05
CA SER A 200 -1.16 17.03 2.67
C SER A 200 -2.28 16.60 1.74
N PRO A 201 -2.35 17.18 0.54
CA PRO A 201 -3.19 16.63 -0.51
C PRO A 201 -2.65 15.25 -0.85
N MET A 202 -3.54 14.28 -0.89
CA MET A 202 -3.22 12.90 -1.22
C MET A 202 -4.07 12.49 -2.41
N ILE A 203 -3.51 11.61 -3.23
CA ILE A 203 -4.19 11.10 -4.42
C ILE A 203 -5.30 10.12 -4.02
N ASP A 204 -6.32 10.00 -4.85
CA ASP A 204 -7.33 8.97 -4.75
C ASP A 204 -6.92 7.72 -5.55
N GLY A 205 -7.60 6.59 -5.32
CA GLY A 205 -7.25 5.34 -6.02
C GLY A 205 -7.45 5.42 -7.55
N ALA A 206 -8.46 6.17 -8.00
CA ALA A 206 -8.72 6.36 -9.43
C ALA A 206 -7.64 7.21 -10.10
N GLY A 207 -7.23 8.31 -9.47
CA GLY A 207 -6.10 9.11 -9.91
C GLY A 207 -4.81 8.30 -9.96
N LEU A 208 -4.55 7.48 -8.94
CA LEU A 208 -3.36 6.62 -8.89
C LEU A 208 -3.31 5.62 -10.04
N SER A 209 -4.41 4.89 -10.29
CA SER A 209 -4.47 3.93 -11.41
C SER A 209 -4.22 4.59 -12.76
N THR A 210 -4.78 5.78 -12.98
CA THR A 210 -4.57 6.55 -14.20
C THR A 210 -3.11 6.97 -14.34
N LEU A 211 -2.51 7.47 -13.26
CA LEU A 211 -1.12 7.94 -13.24
C LEU A 211 -0.13 6.81 -13.53
N VAL A 212 -0.31 5.64 -12.93
CA VAL A 212 0.57 4.48 -13.15
C VAL A 212 0.54 4.03 -14.63
N LEU A 213 -0.64 4.06 -15.24
CA LEU A 213 -0.80 3.77 -16.67
C LEU A 213 -0.19 4.87 -17.56
N GLN A 214 -0.31 6.14 -17.18
CA GLN A 214 0.30 7.27 -17.90
C GLN A 214 1.83 7.25 -17.82
N ALA A 215 2.40 6.92 -16.66
CA ALA A 215 3.82 6.64 -16.48
C ALA A 215 4.29 5.44 -17.33
N GLY A 216 3.34 4.66 -17.86
CA GLY A 216 3.54 3.63 -18.87
C GLY A 216 3.99 2.29 -18.30
N PHE A 217 3.53 1.98 -17.09
CA PHE A 217 3.53 0.63 -16.56
C PHE A 217 2.34 -0.18 -17.10
N ASN A 218 2.47 -1.50 -17.04
CA ASN A 218 1.43 -2.46 -17.38
C ASN A 218 0.96 -3.22 -16.14
N LEU A 219 -0.23 -3.82 -16.23
CA LEU A 219 -0.80 -4.71 -15.21
C LEU A 219 -0.78 -4.09 -13.79
N PRO A 220 -1.21 -2.83 -13.59
CA PRO A 220 -1.26 -2.25 -12.27
C PRO A 220 -2.34 -2.95 -11.43
N SER A 221 -1.96 -3.37 -10.23
CA SER A 221 -2.89 -3.81 -9.19
C SER A 221 -2.73 -2.90 -7.99
N ILE A 222 -3.84 -2.37 -7.48
CA ILE A 222 -3.85 -1.44 -6.35
C ILE A 222 -4.76 -2.03 -5.28
N ASP A 223 -4.17 -2.36 -4.14
CA ASP A 223 -4.89 -2.75 -2.94
C ASP A 223 -5.04 -1.55 -2.00
N VAL A 224 -6.12 -1.54 -1.21
CA VAL A 224 -6.38 -0.48 -0.23
C VAL A 224 -6.46 -1.10 1.15
N ASP A 225 -5.53 -0.70 2.02
CA ASP A 225 -5.56 -1.04 3.44
C ASP A 225 -5.95 0.20 4.25
N ARG A 226 -6.76 0.02 5.30
CA ARG A 226 -7.16 1.09 6.22
C ARG A 226 -6.74 0.74 7.63
N HIS A 227 -5.89 1.59 8.19
CA HIS A 227 -5.35 1.44 9.53
C HIS A 227 -5.99 2.50 10.44
N LEU A 228 -6.72 2.05 11.45
CA LEU A 228 -7.31 2.91 12.47
C LEU A 228 -6.42 2.92 13.70
N LEU A 229 -5.72 4.03 13.93
CA LEU A 229 -4.90 4.21 15.13
C LEU A 229 -5.66 5.05 16.16
N LEU A 230 -5.59 4.66 17.42
CA LEU A 230 -6.26 5.35 18.52
C LEU A 230 -5.24 6.13 19.36
N TYR A 231 -5.53 7.40 19.62
CA TYR A 231 -4.67 8.29 20.41
C TYR A 231 -5.40 8.84 21.61
N LYS A 232 -4.66 9.22 22.66
CA LYS A 232 -5.25 9.84 23.86
C LYS A 232 -5.78 11.25 23.58
N THR A 233 -5.03 12.03 22.80
CA THR A 233 -5.41 13.40 22.44
C THR A 233 -4.90 13.74 21.04
N PRO A 234 -5.47 14.76 20.37
CA PRO A 234 -4.98 15.22 19.06
C PRO A 234 -3.49 15.64 19.09
N PHE A 235 -2.99 16.13 20.23
CA PHE A 235 -1.58 16.47 20.39
C PHE A 235 -0.66 15.26 20.24
N HIS A 236 -1.02 14.11 20.83
CA HIS A 236 -0.25 12.88 20.67
C HIS A 236 -0.23 12.42 19.21
N LEU A 237 -1.34 12.58 18.48
CA LEU A 237 -1.39 12.29 17.05
C LEU A 237 -0.42 13.20 16.26
N MET A 238 -0.45 14.51 16.50
CA MET A 238 0.43 15.46 15.80
C MET A 238 1.91 15.24 16.15
N GLU A 239 2.21 14.92 17.40
CA GLU A 239 3.56 14.58 17.85
C GLU A 239 4.05 13.30 17.17
N HIS A 240 3.22 12.25 17.11
CA HIS A 240 3.55 11.00 16.43
C HIS A 240 3.77 11.20 14.92
N LEU A 241 2.94 12.01 14.26
CA LEU A 241 3.17 12.38 12.85
C LEU A 241 4.52 13.09 12.66
N SER A 242 4.90 13.94 13.61
CA SER A 242 6.20 14.63 13.59
C SER A 242 7.36 13.68 13.81
N SER A 243 7.25 12.74 14.75
CA SER A 243 8.30 11.76 15.05
C SER A 243 8.51 10.77 13.90
N MET A 244 7.44 10.41 13.18
CA MET A 244 7.51 9.64 11.95
C MET A 244 8.08 10.43 10.75
N GLY A 245 8.24 11.75 10.90
CA GLY A 245 8.63 12.64 9.80
C GLY A 245 7.55 12.81 8.73
N GLU A 246 6.28 12.56 9.05
CA GLU A 246 5.11 12.71 8.16
C GLU A 246 4.38 14.06 8.36
N SER A 247 5.04 15.01 9.03
CA SER A 247 4.58 16.40 9.16
C SER A 247 4.42 17.10 7.81
N ALA A 248 3.36 17.89 7.65
CA ALA A 248 3.10 18.66 6.43
C ALA A 248 4.25 19.62 6.06
N CYS A 249 4.75 19.50 4.83
CA CYS A 249 5.86 20.29 4.28
C CYS A 249 5.45 21.16 3.06
N HIS A 250 4.22 21.67 2.99
CA HIS A 250 3.76 22.47 1.84
C HIS A 250 4.36 23.88 1.79
N ASN A 251 4.62 24.37 0.58
CA ASN A 251 5.06 25.76 0.36
C ASN A 251 3.99 26.81 0.74
N ILE A 252 2.70 26.45 0.68
CA ILE A 252 1.56 27.37 0.90
C ILE A 252 1.12 27.37 2.39
N ARG A 253 1.90 26.75 3.29
CA ARG A 253 1.54 26.59 4.69
C ARG A 253 1.50 27.94 5.41
N ARG A 254 0.38 28.23 6.08
CA ARG A 254 0.31 29.28 7.10
C ARG A 254 0.69 28.69 8.47
N PRO A 255 1.38 29.45 9.33
CA PRO A 255 1.59 29.05 10.72
C PRO A 255 0.25 28.79 11.40
N LEU A 256 0.16 27.70 12.16
CA LEU A 256 -1.04 27.35 12.90
C LEU A 256 -1.15 28.26 14.12
N SER A 257 -2.25 29.01 14.26
CA SER A 257 -2.48 29.82 15.46
C SER A 257 -2.85 28.91 16.64
N ARG A 258 -2.49 29.35 17.86
CA ARG A 258 -2.83 28.63 19.09
C ARG A 258 -4.33 28.43 19.23
N ASP A 259 -5.11 29.45 18.88
CA ASP A 259 -6.57 29.42 19.01
C ASP A 259 -7.19 28.40 18.04
N VAL A 260 -6.70 28.35 16.79
CA VAL A 260 -7.14 27.34 15.81
C VAL A 260 -6.76 25.94 16.26
N LEU A 261 -5.57 25.75 16.81
CA LEU A 261 -5.13 24.46 17.34
C LEU A 261 -6.02 23.98 18.49
N LEU A 262 -6.32 24.85 19.45
CA LEU A 262 -7.20 24.53 20.58
C LEU A 262 -8.63 24.24 20.14
N ALA A 263 -9.18 25.06 19.22
CA ALA A 263 -10.50 24.83 18.66
C ALA A 263 -10.56 23.53 17.87
N ALA A 264 -9.56 23.22 17.04
CA ALA A 264 -9.48 21.96 16.31
C ALA A 264 -9.46 20.76 17.27
N CYS A 265 -8.75 20.86 18.40
CA CYS A 265 -8.75 19.81 19.42
C CYS A 265 -10.13 19.64 20.07
N ALA A 266 -10.79 20.73 20.44
CA ALA A 266 -12.13 20.68 21.02
C ALA A 266 -13.16 20.08 20.04
N ILE A 267 -13.10 20.45 18.77
CA ILE A 267 -13.95 19.90 17.71
C ILE A 267 -13.67 18.41 17.54
N TYR A 268 -12.40 17.99 17.54
CA TYR A 268 -12.01 16.59 17.44
C TYR A 268 -12.61 15.75 18.57
N ASP A 269 -12.51 16.27 19.80
CA ASP A 269 -13.04 15.59 20.98
C ASP A 269 -14.56 15.42 20.89
N VAL A 270 -15.29 16.45 20.46
CA VAL A 270 -16.76 16.38 20.32
C VAL A 270 -17.19 15.44 19.19
N MET A 271 -16.50 15.48 18.06
CA MET A 271 -16.92 14.77 16.83
C MET A 271 -16.52 13.30 16.83
N TYR A 272 -15.34 12.97 17.37
CA TYR A 272 -14.72 11.67 17.12
C TYR A 272 -14.31 10.90 18.39
N LYS A 273 -14.24 11.53 19.57
CA LYS A 273 -13.78 10.86 20.79
C LYS A 273 -14.74 9.74 21.19
N LYS A 274 -14.18 8.55 21.45
CA LYS A 274 -14.89 7.36 21.94
C LYS A 274 -14.01 6.65 22.95
N ASN A 275 -14.57 6.24 24.09
CA ASN A 275 -13.86 5.52 25.14
C ASN A 275 -12.55 6.21 25.58
N GLU A 276 -12.58 7.53 25.77
CA GLU A 276 -11.40 8.36 26.11
C GLU A 276 -10.27 8.40 25.06
N LEU A 277 -10.50 7.88 23.85
CA LEU A 277 -9.54 7.88 22.76
C LEU A 277 -10.12 8.55 21.52
N ILE A 278 -9.23 9.09 20.69
CA ILE A 278 -9.56 9.68 19.40
C ILE A 278 -9.06 8.77 18.25
N PRO A 279 -9.87 8.54 17.20
CA PRO A 279 -9.46 7.76 16.05
C PRO A 279 -8.73 8.61 15.01
N ALA A 280 -7.63 8.10 14.46
CA ALA A 280 -7.02 8.65 13.25
C ALA A 280 -6.90 7.55 12.19
N THR A 281 -7.55 7.77 11.05
CA THR A 281 -7.56 6.81 9.95
C THR A 281 -6.39 7.06 8.99
N PHE A 282 -5.66 6.02 8.65
CA PHE A 282 -4.62 6.01 7.62
C PHE A 282 -5.05 5.07 6.50
N GLU A 283 -5.26 5.61 5.31
CA GLU A 283 -5.54 4.83 4.12
C GLU A 283 -4.23 4.64 3.35
N VAL A 284 -3.85 3.41 3.09
CA VAL A 284 -2.59 3.07 2.41
C VAL A 284 -2.93 2.33 1.13
N PHE A 285 -2.45 2.88 0.01
CA PHE A 285 -2.51 2.20 -1.28
C PHE A 285 -1.24 1.40 -1.47
N HIS A 286 -1.38 0.09 -1.70
CA HIS A 286 -0.29 -0.79 -2.09
C HIS A 286 -0.44 -1.08 -3.59
N THR A 287 0.52 -0.62 -4.38
CA THR A 287 0.50 -0.79 -5.82
C THR A 287 1.62 -1.72 -6.25
N ILE A 288 1.30 -2.66 -7.13
CA ILE A 288 2.28 -3.39 -7.93
C ILE A 288 2.04 -3.10 -9.41
N ALA A 289 3.10 -2.77 -10.15
CA ALA A 289 3.01 -2.43 -11.56
C ALA A 289 4.25 -2.91 -12.32
N TRP A 290 4.08 -3.35 -13.57
CA TRP A 290 5.13 -4.03 -14.33
C TRP A 290 5.68 -3.16 -15.46
N SER A 291 7.00 -3.19 -15.66
CA SER A 291 7.64 -2.60 -16.82
C SER A 291 7.23 -3.37 -18.08
N PRO A 292 6.83 -2.71 -19.18
CA PRO A 292 6.33 -3.40 -20.36
C PRO A 292 7.30 -4.44 -20.94
N SER A 293 6.80 -5.64 -21.22
CA SER A 293 7.57 -6.69 -21.89
C SER A 293 6.73 -7.44 -22.94
N PRO A 294 7.31 -7.86 -24.08
CA PRO A 294 6.64 -8.75 -25.02
C PRO A 294 6.24 -10.11 -24.43
N THR A 295 6.86 -10.53 -23.33
CA THR A 295 6.61 -11.81 -22.65
C THR A 295 5.37 -11.78 -21.74
N GLN A 296 4.79 -10.61 -21.50
CA GLN A 296 3.62 -10.46 -20.63
C GLN A 296 2.38 -11.06 -21.27
N ALA A 297 1.56 -11.71 -20.44
CA ALA A 297 0.26 -12.23 -20.87
C ALA A 297 -0.59 -11.07 -21.38
N LYS A 298 -1.00 -11.15 -22.65
CA LYS A 298 -1.94 -10.20 -23.23
C LYS A 298 -3.36 -10.65 -22.91
N PRO A 299 -4.25 -9.72 -22.54
CA PRO A 299 -5.67 -10.03 -22.46
C PRO A 299 -6.14 -10.66 -23.78
N LEU A 300 -6.96 -11.71 -23.70
CA LEU A 300 -7.61 -12.28 -24.89
C LEU A 300 -8.51 -11.22 -25.55
N GLU A 301 -8.73 -11.36 -26.85
CA GLU A 301 -9.57 -10.41 -27.58
C GLU A 301 -10.98 -10.35 -26.98
N ARG A 302 -11.53 -9.14 -26.88
CA ARG A 302 -12.87 -8.93 -26.34
C ARG A 302 -13.89 -9.72 -27.16
N GLY A 303 -14.66 -10.59 -26.49
CA GLY A 303 -15.62 -11.49 -27.16
C GLY A 303 -15.12 -12.91 -27.37
N SER A 304 -13.86 -13.21 -27.04
CA SER A 304 -13.31 -14.58 -26.99
C SER A 304 -13.80 -15.43 -25.79
N GLY A 305 -14.67 -14.86 -24.95
CA GLY A 305 -15.26 -15.57 -23.81
C GLY A 305 -16.09 -16.75 -24.29
N GLN A 306 -15.59 -17.97 -24.07
CA GLN A 306 -16.27 -19.20 -24.50
C GLN A 306 -17.47 -19.58 -23.63
N VAL A 307 -17.55 -19.05 -22.41
CA VAL A 307 -18.61 -19.38 -21.45
C VAL A 307 -19.23 -18.08 -20.93
N PRO A 308 -20.53 -17.84 -21.15
CA PRO A 308 -21.23 -16.78 -20.44
C PRO A 308 -21.20 -17.08 -18.93
N LEU A 309 -20.74 -16.12 -18.12
CA LEU A 309 -20.78 -16.23 -16.65
C LEU A 309 -22.20 -16.53 -16.12
N ALA A 310 -23.24 -16.14 -16.84
CA ALA A 310 -24.63 -16.47 -16.53
C ALA A 310 -24.96 -17.98 -16.65
N MET A 311 -24.19 -18.73 -17.44
CA MET A 311 -24.34 -20.18 -17.61
C MET A 311 -23.66 -20.97 -16.48
N TRP A 312 -22.86 -20.28 -15.64
CA TRP A 312 -22.15 -20.87 -14.51
C TRP A 312 -23.14 -21.33 -13.42
N ASN A 313 -23.24 -22.65 -13.24
CA ASN A 313 -23.89 -23.34 -12.12
C ASN A 313 -25.38 -23.02 -11.86
N SER A 314 -26.25 -23.02 -12.87
CA SER A 314 -27.65 -22.59 -12.69
C SER A 314 -28.53 -23.52 -11.80
N LYS A 315 -28.23 -24.82 -11.69
CA LYS A 315 -29.06 -25.78 -10.93
C LYS A 315 -28.67 -25.84 -9.45
N ASN A 316 -27.41 -26.14 -9.14
CA ASN A 316 -26.94 -26.25 -7.77
C ASN A 316 -26.88 -24.88 -7.05
N LYS A 317 -26.67 -23.78 -7.78
CA LYS A 317 -26.81 -22.42 -7.22
C LYS A 317 -28.23 -22.11 -6.78
N LYS A 318 -29.25 -22.55 -7.52
CA LYS A 318 -30.66 -22.38 -7.13
C LYS A 318 -30.98 -23.17 -5.86
N GLN A 319 -30.55 -24.43 -5.81
CA GLN A 319 -30.72 -25.28 -4.63
C GLN A 319 -29.99 -24.70 -3.40
N LEU A 320 -28.77 -24.19 -3.58
CA LEU A 320 -28.04 -23.50 -2.51
C LEU A 320 -28.78 -22.24 -2.06
N GLN A 321 -29.31 -21.45 -3.00
CA GLN A 321 -30.04 -20.23 -2.68
C GLN A 321 -31.32 -20.50 -1.90
N GLU A 322 -32.06 -21.56 -2.25
CA GLU A 322 -33.21 -22.04 -1.46
C GLU A 322 -32.81 -22.43 -0.03
N VAL A 323 -31.70 -23.18 0.14
CA VAL A 323 -31.20 -23.57 1.47
C VAL A 323 -30.71 -22.37 2.28
N LEU A 324 -30.07 -21.39 1.64
CA LEU A 324 -29.62 -20.15 2.31
C LEU A 324 -30.82 -19.27 2.73
N ASP A 325 -31.88 -19.21 1.93
CA ASP A 325 -33.11 -18.49 2.25
C ASP A 325 -33.86 -19.15 3.42
N GLU A 326 -33.83 -20.49 3.52
CA GLU A 326 -34.34 -21.24 4.67
C GLU A 326 -33.46 -21.03 5.93
N PHE A 327 -32.14 -21.05 5.79
CA PHE A 327 -31.20 -20.81 6.88
C PHE A 327 -31.30 -19.37 7.42
N ALA A 328 -31.54 -18.38 6.56
CA ALA A 328 -31.76 -17.00 6.99
C ALA A 328 -33.00 -16.82 7.90
N GLN A 329 -33.96 -17.74 7.80
CA GLN A 329 -35.15 -17.77 8.66
C GLN A 329 -34.91 -18.53 9.97
N ASN A 330 -33.99 -19.50 9.99
CA ASN A 330 -33.59 -20.29 11.16
C ASN A 330 -32.06 -20.47 11.23
N PRO A 331 -31.32 -19.49 11.82
CA PRO A 331 -29.85 -19.50 11.83
C PRO A 331 -29.22 -20.59 12.71
N ASP A 332 -29.96 -21.15 13.67
CA ASP A 332 -29.44 -22.10 14.66
C ASP A 332 -29.64 -23.58 14.26
N ASP A 333 -30.14 -23.87 13.05
CA ASP A 333 -30.36 -25.25 12.58
C ASP A 333 -29.09 -25.87 12.00
N GLU A 334 -28.42 -26.70 12.82
CA GLU A 334 -27.20 -27.45 12.45
C GLU A 334 -27.40 -28.33 11.19
N LYS A 335 -28.62 -28.79 10.90
CA LYS A 335 -28.88 -29.65 9.72
C LYS A 335 -28.89 -28.84 8.43
N LEU A 336 -29.42 -27.62 8.46
CA LEU A 336 -29.40 -26.71 7.31
C LEU A 336 -27.97 -26.26 7.02
N GLN A 337 -27.18 -26.03 8.07
CA GLN A 337 -25.76 -25.70 7.95
C GLN A 337 -24.98 -26.84 7.27
N ALA A 338 -25.13 -28.09 7.72
CA ALA A 338 -24.47 -29.24 7.11
C ALA A 338 -24.90 -29.45 5.63
N LYS A 339 -26.18 -29.23 5.32
CA LYS A 339 -26.71 -29.34 3.94
C LYS A 339 -26.16 -28.24 3.02
N ALA A 340 -25.98 -27.01 3.53
CA ALA A 340 -25.37 -25.93 2.79
C ALA A 340 -23.89 -26.22 2.51
N GLU A 341 -23.14 -26.70 3.52
CA GLU A 341 -21.74 -27.11 3.37
C GLU A 341 -21.57 -28.21 2.31
N GLU A 342 -22.43 -29.23 2.29
CA GLU A 342 -22.40 -30.29 1.28
C GLU A 342 -22.66 -29.76 -0.14
N LEU A 343 -23.61 -28.82 -0.28
CA LEU A 343 -23.89 -28.16 -1.56
C LEU A 343 -22.71 -27.29 -2.04
N PHE A 344 -22.05 -26.58 -1.12
CA PHE A 344 -20.84 -25.82 -1.43
C PHE A 344 -19.70 -26.71 -1.91
N GLN A 345 -19.52 -27.88 -1.27
CA GLN A 345 -18.49 -28.84 -1.66
C GLN A 345 -18.74 -29.39 -3.08
N LYS A 346 -19.99 -29.82 -3.37
CA LYS A 346 -20.38 -30.27 -4.71
C LYS A 346 -20.16 -29.19 -5.78
N LEU A 347 -20.50 -27.94 -5.48
CA LEU A 347 -20.30 -26.81 -6.40
C LEU A 347 -18.80 -26.56 -6.70
N ARG A 348 -17.92 -26.76 -5.72
CA ARG A 348 -16.46 -26.66 -5.93
C ARG A 348 -15.93 -27.79 -6.80
N GLU A 349 -16.32 -29.02 -6.51
CA GLU A 349 -15.91 -30.21 -7.28
C GLU A 349 -16.37 -30.12 -8.75
N GLU A 350 -17.62 -29.70 -8.99
CA GLU A 350 -18.11 -29.44 -10.35
C GLU A 350 -17.32 -28.35 -11.07
N SER A 351 -16.94 -27.29 -10.34
CA SER A 351 -16.16 -26.19 -10.90
C SER A 351 -14.73 -26.62 -11.22
N ALA A 352 -14.09 -27.39 -10.34
CA ALA A 352 -12.75 -27.94 -10.53
C ALA A 352 -12.71 -28.90 -11.73
N THR A 353 -13.60 -29.89 -11.78
CA THR A 353 -13.67 -30.85 -12.90
C THR A 353 -13.92 -30.19 -14.26
N MET A 354 -14.68 -29.09 -14.29
CA MET A 354 -14.92 -28.32 -15.53
C MET A 354 -13.70 -27.50 -15.96
N LEU A 355 -12.93 -26.97 -15.01
CA LEU A 355 -11.69 -26.24 -15.29
C LEU A 355 -10.57 -27.18 -15.73
N GLU A 356 -10.44 -28.36 -15.10
CA GLU A 356 -9.52 -29.42 -15.50
C GLU A 356 -9.77 -29.89 -16.94
N LYS A 357 -11.04 -30.14 -17.30
CA LYS A 357 -11.43 -30.50 -18.69
C LYS A 357 -11.01 -29.47 -19.72
N LYS A 358 -10.73 -28.23 -19.30
CA LYS A 358 -10.30 -27.13 -20.15
C LYS A 358 -8.82 -26.79 -20.03
N GLY A 359 -8.05 -27.58 -19.28
CA GLY A 359 -6.62 -27.38 -19.06
C GLY A 359 -6.28 -26.12 -18.27
N LEU A 360 -7.22 -25.63 -17.45
CA LEU A 360 -7.01 -24.52 -16.53
C LEU A 360 -6.52 -25.05 -15.18
N ASP A 361 -5.65 -24.29 -14.53
CA ASP A 361 -5.12 -24.62 -13.21
C ASP A 361 -6.24 -24.60 -12.15
N VAL A 362 -6.36 -25.69 -11.39
CA VAL A 362 -7.39 -25.89 -10.36
C VAL A 362 -6.83 -25.92 -8.94
N SER A 363 -5.52 -25.69 -8.77
CA SER A 363 -4.75 -25.80 -7.51
C SER A 363 -5.20 -24.90 -6.33
N GLY A 364 -6.34 -24.22 -6.46
CA GLY A 364 -7.00 -23.46 -5.40
C GLY A 364 -8.48 -23.82 -5.15
N LEU A 365 -9.04 -24.79 -5.89
CA LEU A 365 -10.43 -25.27 -5.77
C LEU A 365 -10.51 -26.70 -5.24
N ASP A 366 -9.38 -27.40 -5.25
CA ASP A 366 -9.15 -28.83 -5.00
C ASP A 366 -8.70 -29.15 -3.57
N GLY A 367 -8.53 -28.14 -2.71
CA GLY A 367 -8.08 -28.31 -1.33
C GLY A 367 -9.17 -28.04 -0.30
N ASN A 368 -9.12 -28.79 0.81
CA ASN A 368 -9.87 -28.54 2.05
C ASN A 368 -9.30 -27.29 2.78
N ARG A 369 -9.11 -26.20 2.03
CA ARG A 369 -8.49 -24.96 2.51
C ARG A 369 -9.30 -24.34 3.64
N ASP A 370 -10.61 -24.58 3.69
CA ASP A 370 -11.44 -24.18 4.83
C ASP A 370 -11.12 -24.98 6.09
N GLU A 371 -10.68 -26.23 5.96
CA GLU A 371 -10.25 -27.05 7.10
C GLU A 371 -8.87 -26.62 7.60
N GLU A 372 -7.92 -26.37 6.68
CA GLU A 372 -6.62 -25.75 7.01
C GLU A 372 -6.78 -24.33 7.59
N VAL A 373 -7.67 -23.51 7.04
CA VAL A 373 -7.98 -22.17 7.55
C VAL A 373 -8.73 -22.25 8.88
N ARG A 374 -9.66 -23.19 9.08
CA ARG A 374 -10.31 -23.45 10.38
C ARG A 374 -9.31 -23.97 11.43
N GLU A 375 -8.31 -24.76 11.04
CA GLU A 375 -7.21 -25.16 11.93
C GLU A 375 -6.29 -23.97 12.25
N LEU A 376 -5.96 -23.13 11.27
CA LEU A 376 -5.22 -21.88 11.46
C LEU A 376 -5.99 -20.86 12.32
N GLU A 377 -7.32 -20.81 12.21
CA GLU A 377 -8.19 -19.96 13.05
C GLU A 377 -8.29 -20.50 14.48
N ARG A 378 -8.31 -21.82 14.67
CA ARG A 378 -8.23 -22.46 15.99
C ARG A 378 -6.90 -22.20 16.71
N HIS A 379 -5.84 -21.94 15.95
CA HIS A 379 -4.50 -21.63 16.45
C HIS A 379 -4.08 -20.17 16.22
N LYS A 380 -5.00 -19.28 15.85
CA LYS A 380 -4.68 -17.88 15.63
C LYS A 380 -4.26 -17.26 16.96
N PRO A 381 -3.01 -16.79 17.09
CA PRO A 381 -2.58 -16.14 18.31
C PRO A 381 -3.46 -14.91 18.55
N ASP A 382 -3.77 -14.64 19.81
CA ASP A 382 -4.47 -13.41 20.18
C ASP A 382 -3.73 -12.21 19.57
N PRO A 383 -4.47 -11.20 19.07
CA PRO A 383 -3.88 -9.97 18.57
C PRO A 383 -2.81 -9.45 19.56
N PRO A 384 -1.69 -8.89 19.09
CA PRO A 384 -0.54 -8.55 19.94
C PRO A 384 -0.87 -7.60 21.11
N PHE A 385 -2.02 -6.93 21.10
CA PHE A 385 -2.52 -6.07 22.17
C PHE A 385 -3.48 -6.77 23.16
N GLN A 386 -3.91 -8.01 22.90
CA GLN A 386 -4.78 -8.83 23.75
C GLN A 386 -4.04 -9.98 24.44
N GLN A 387 -2.77 -10.22 24.09
CA GLN A 387 -1.92 -11.15 24.80
C GLN A 387 -1.75 -10.67 26.25
N LYS A 388 -2.48 -11.29 27.18
CA LYS A 388 -2.22 -11.12 28.62
C LYS A 388 -0.77 -11.51 28.84
N LYS A 389 0.03 -10.59 29.38
CA LYS A 389 1.37 -10.90 29.90
C LYS A 389 1.24 -12.16 30.75
N GLY A 390 1.77 -13.27 30.25
CA GLY A 390 1.84 -14.52 30.98
C GLY A 390 2.60 -14.27 32.27
N ASP A 391 2.04 -14.78 33.36
CA ASP A 391 2.59 -14.74 34.71
C ASP A 391 4.10 -15.06 34.70
N GLU A 392 4.91 -14.04 35.02
CA GLU A 392 6.16 -14.27 35.73
C GLU A 392 5.79 -14.87 37.09
N LYS A 393 5.81 -16.20 37.18
CA LYS A 393 5.86 -16.93 38.44
C LYS A 393 7.15 -17.74 38.47
N ASP A 394 8.08 -17.22 39.26
CA ASP A 394 9.10 -17.92 40.04
C ASP A 394 9.20 -19.44 39.84
N GLN A 395 10.30 -19.88 39.20
CA GLN A 395 11.25 -20.85 39.77
C GLN A 395 12.54 -20.94 38.95
#